data_AF-A0A950YQB4-F1
#
_entry.id   AF-A0A950YQB4-F1
#
_cell.length_a   1.000
_cell.length_b   1.000
_cell.length_c   1.000
_cell.angle_alpha   90.00
_cell.angle_beta   90.00
_cell.angle_gamma   90.00
#
_symmetry.space_group_name_H-M   'P 1'
#
loop_
_entity.id
_entity.type
_entity.pdbx_description
1 polymer ?
#
loop_
_entity_poly.entity_id
_entity_poly.type
_entity_poly.pdbx_seq_one_letter_code
_entity_poly.pdbx_strand_id
1 'polypeptide(L)'
;MKTERRVHDPAAGDDRLPRDSVDTLLDSWRTRRPELDFEPVAVIARLNRLRSHIDPALAEVFATHGLSSANFGVLVTLARIGDDGRVSQRRLMDELGLTSGTISVRIDRLVE
;
A
#
# COMPACT_ATOMS: atom_id res chain seq x y z
N MET A 1 5.27 -50.44 -26.51
CA MET A 1 5.67 -50.87 -25.16
C MET A 1 6.40 -49.70 -24.50
N LYS A 2 5.73 -49.10 -23.50
CA LYS A 2 6.15 -48.04 -22.56
C LYS A 2 6.76 -46.75 -23.13
N THR A 3 5.86 -45.81 -23.41
CA THR A 3 6.08 -44.36 -23.33
C THR A 3 6.38 -43.98 -21.88
N GLU A 4 7.65 -43.90 -21.49
CA GLU A 4 8.03 -43.28 -20.21
C GLU A 4 8.03 -41.77 -20.38
N ARG A 5 6.88 -41.19 -20.03
CA ARG A 5 6.72 -39.76 -19.76
C ARG A 5 7.65 -39.42 -18.59
N ARG A 6 8.79 -38.78 -18.87
CA ARG A 6 9.60 -38.12 -17.83
C ARG A 6 8.68 -37.17 -17.08
N VAL A 7 8.39 -37.51 -15.83
CA VAL A 7 7.83 -36.57 -14.87
C VAL A 7 8.91 -35.51 -14.66
N HIS A 8 8.62 -34.27 -15.05
CA HIS A 8 9.43 -33.13 -14.65
C HIS A 8 9.33 -33.04 -13.12
N ASP A 9 10.42 -33.36 -12.43
CA ASP A 9 10.55 -33.20 -10.99
C ASP A 9 10.80 -31.71 -10.71
N PRO A 10 9.87 -30.98 -10.05
CA PRO A 10 10.08 -29.57 -9.74
C PRO A 10 11.05 -29.35 -8.58
N ALA A 11 11.60 -30.41 -7.96
CA ALA A 11 12.44 -30.31 -6.77
C ALA A 11 13.94 -30.18 -7.08
N ALA A 12 14.36 -29.14 -7.80
CA ALA A 12 15.78 -28.78 -7.89
C ALA A 12 16.04 -27.28 -8.14
N GLY A 13 15.22 -26.41 -7.57
CA GLY A 13 15.56 -25.03 -7.25
C GLY A 13 15.41 -24.84 -5.75
N ASP A 14 16.33 -24.12 -5.10
CA ASP A 14 16.10 -23.67 -3.73
C ASP A 14 14.91 -22.71 -3.74
N ASP A 15 13.70 -23.25 -3.55
CA ASP A 15 12.42 -22.54 -3.56
C ASP A 15 12.23 -21.67 -2.29
N ARG A 16 13.29 -21.44 -1.52
CA ARG A 16 13.30 -20.40 -0.51
C ARG A 16 13.27 -19.05 -1.21
N LEU A 17 12.12 -18.39 -1.09
CA LEU A 17 12.00 -16.96 -1.37
C LEU A 17 13.20 -16.22 -0.77
N PRO A 18 13.87 -15.34 -1.55
CA PRO A 18 15.02 -14.58 -1.06
C PRO A 18 14.69 -13.87 0.25
N ARG A 19 15.55 -14.06 1.26
CA ARG A 19 15.39 -13.41 2.56
C ARG A 19 15.65 -11.90 2.45
N ASP A 20 14.87 -11.13 3.19
CA ASP A 20 14.99 -9.67 3.23
C ASP A 20 15.32 -9.16 4.64
N SER A 21 15.41 -7.83 4.79
CA SER A 21 15.72 -7.22 6.09
C SER A 21 14.57 -7.35 7.12
N VAL A 22 13.34 -7.65 6.68
CA VAL A 22 12.23 -7.93 7.59
C VAL A 22 12.47 -9.29 8.25
N ASP A 23 12.99 -10.28 7.52
CA ASP A 23 13.36 -11.57 8.13
C ASP A 23 14.41 -11.40 9.24
N THR A 24 15.43 -10.56 9.02
CA THR A 24 16.42 -10.23 10.05
C THR A 24 15.80 -9.55 11.27
N LEU A 25 14.88 -8.60 11.05
CA LEU A 25 14.14 -7.94 12.13
C LEU A 25 13.34 -8.95 12.95
N LEU A 26 12.59 -9.84 12.28
CA LEU A 26 11.72 -10.81 12.93
C LEU A 26 12.50 -11.86 13.71
N ASP A 27 13.62 -12.35 13.19
CA ASP A 27 14.47 -13.30 13.91
C ASP A 27 14.98 -12.71 15.22
N SER A 28 15.34 -11.42 15.22
CA SER A 28 15.74 -10.72 16.45
C SER A 28 14.62 -10.63 17.50
N TRP A 29 13.36 -10.58 17.07
CA TRP A 29 12.21 -10.52 17.97
C TRP A 29 11.78 -11.89 18.46
N ARG A 30 11.83 -12.91 17.60
CA ARG A 30 11.56 -14.30 17.97
C ARG A 30 12.49 -14.80 19.08
N THR A 31 13.75 -14.36 19.10
CA THR A 31 14.67 -14.68 20.20
C THR A 31 14.24 -14.01 21.53
N ARG A 32 13.62 -12.83 21.48
CA ARG A 32 13.24 -12.06 22.68
C ARG A 32 11.85 -12.41 23.21
N ARG A 33 10.91 -12.76 22.33
CA ARG A 33 9.50 -13.03 22.64
C ARG A 33 9.01 -14.26 21.86
N PRO A 34 9.53 -15.46 22.16
CA PRO A 34 9.23 -16.68 21.39
C PRO A 34 7.76 -17.11 21.45
N GLU A 35 7.00 -16.59 22.41
CA GLU A 35 5.58 -16.89 22.61
C GLU A 35 4.63 -16.08 21.70
N LEU A 36 5.14 -15.06 21.00
CA LEU A 36 4.34 -14.22 20.11
C LEU A 36 4.43 -14.68 18.65
N ASP A 37 3.29 -14.67 17.97
CA ASP A 37 3.25 -14.83 16.52
C ASP A 37 3.57 -13.50 15.82
N PHE A 38 4.59 -13.52 14.97
CA PHE A 38 5.06 -12.36 14.21
C PHE A 38 4.73 -12.45 12.72
N GLU A 39 4.00 -13.48 12.27
CA GLU A 39 3.58 -13.58 10.86
C GLU A 39 2.81 -12.32 10.39
N PRO A 40 1.82 -11.80 11.14
CA PRO A 40 1.10 -10.59 10.70
C PRO A 40 2.01 -9.36 10.62
N VAL A 41 2.99 -9.26 11.52
CA VAL A 41 3.98 -8.19 11.54
C VAL A 41 4.87 -8.27 10.30
N ALA A 42 5.20 -9.48 9.83
CA ALA A 42 5.99 -9.70 8.63
C ALA A 42 5.33 -9.07 7.40
N VAL A 43 4.03 -9.29 7.23
CA VAL A 43 3.25 -8.76 6.11
C VAL A 43 3.22 -7.22 6.16
N ILE A 44 2.85 -6.65 7.30
CA ILE A 44 2.76 -5.19 7.46
C ILE A 44 4.11 -4.50 7.30
N ALA A 45 5.19 -5.08 7.84
CA ALA A 45 6.54 -4.52 7.70
C ALA A 45 7.00 -4.50 6.24
N ARG A 46 6.71 -5.56 5.46
CA ARG A 46 7.03 -5.61 4.02
C ARG A 46 6.19 -4.62 3.23
N LEU A 47 4.90 -4.50 3.50
CA LEU A 47 4.03 -3.50 2.87
C LEU A 47 4.52 -2.07 3.14
N ASN A 48 4.91 -1.77 4.39
CA ASN A 48 5.46 -0.46 4.75
C ASN A 48 6.78 -0.18 4.02
N ARG A 49 7.63 -1.20 3.87
CA ARG A 49 8.88 -1.06 3.11
C ARG A 49 8.61 -0.77 1.64
N LEU A 50 7.72 -1.52 0.99
CA LEU A 50 7.29 -1.22 -0.39
C LEU A 50 6.77 0.20 -0.50
N ARG A 51 5.92 0.61 0.43
CA ARG A 51 5.38 1.97 0.47
C ARG A 51 6.46 3.03 0.63
N SER A 52 7.49 2.80 1.44
CA SER A 52 8.62 3.73 1.61
C SER A 52 9.42 3.99 0.31
N HIS A 53 9.35 3.07 -0.65
CA HIS A 53 9.96 3.24 -1.98
C HIS A 53 8.99 3.88 -2.98
N ILE A 54 7.70 3.60 -2.88
CA ILE A 54 6.66 4.08 -3.83
C ILE A 54 6.24 5.51 -3.50
N ASP A 55 6.01 5.83 -2.21
CA ASP A 55 5.48 7.12 -1.77
C ASP A 55 6.34 8.32 -2.22
N PRO A 56 7.70 8.29 -2.15
CA PRO A 56 8.53 9.38 -2.64
C PRO A 56 8.39 9.63 -4.14
N ALA A 57 8.39 8.56 -4.95
CA ALA A 57 8.23 8.67 -6.39
C ALA A 57 6.85 9.24 -6.77
N LEU A 58 5.79 8.81 -6.08
CA LEU A 58 4.46 9.40 -6.25
C LEU A 58 4.42 10.87 -5.80
N ALA A 59 5.08 11.21 -4.69
CA ALA A 59 5.14 12.57 -4.21
C ALA A 59 5.83 13.50 -5.21
N GLU A 60 6.89 13.06 -5.89
CA GLU A 60 7.52 13.81 -6.98
C GLU A 60 6.55 14.07 -8.12
N VAL A 61 5.80 13.06 -8.57
CA VAL A 61 4.77 13.21 -9.61
C VAL A 61 3.65 14.15 -9.18
N PHE A 62 3.16 14.05 -7.94
CA PHE A 62 2.13 14.97 -7.47
C PHE A 62 2.65 16.41 -7.38
N ALA A 63 3.91 16.59 -6.97
CA ALA A 63 4.54 17.90 -6.89
C ALA A 63 4.68 18.58 -8.27
N THR A 64 4.89 17.83 -9.37
CA THR A 64 4.87 18.42 -10.73
C THR A 64 3.52 19.03 -11.11
N HIS A 65 2.45 18.66 -10.39
CA HIS A 65 1.11 19.21 -10.54
C HIS A 65 0.68 20.13 -9.38
N GLY A 66 1.61 20.50 -8.47
CA GLY A 66 1.28 21.31 -7.29
C GLY A 66 0.42 20.57 -6.25
N LEU A 67 0.36 19.23 -6.31
CA LEU A 67 -0.48 18.41 -5.46
C LEU A 67 0.33 17.73 -4.35
N SER A 68 -0.35 17.50 -3.22
CA SER A 68 0.07 16.50 -2.24
C SER A 68 -0.67 15.18 -2.50
N SER A 69 -0.12 14.06 -2.01
CA SER A 69 -0.81 12.75 -2.08
C SER A 69 -2.23 12.82 -1.46
N ALA A 70 -2.39 13.57 -0.37
CA ALA A 70 -3.67 13.76 0.29
C ALA A 70 -4.70 14.53 -0.57
N ASN A 71 -4.26 15.55 -1.31
CA ASN A 71 -5.10 16.33 -2.21
C ASN A 71 -5.40 15.55 -3.49
N PHE A 72 -4.41 14.82 -4.02
CA PHE A 72 -4.61 13.89 -5.14
C PHE A 72 -5.68 12.84 -4.80
N GLY A 73 -5.65 12.26 -3.59
CA GLY A 73 -6.69 11.33 -3.13
C GLY A 73 -8.10 11.94 -3.12
N VAL A 74 -8.23 13.24 -2.85
CA VAL A 74 -9.53 13.94 -2.96
C VAL A 74 -9.99 14.01 -4.42
N LEU A 75 -9.10 14.41 -5.34
CA LEU A 75 -9.40 14.51 -6.77
C LEU A 75 -9.81 13.16 -7.37
N VAL A 76 -9.07 12.09 -7.06
CA VAL A 76 -9.39 10.73 -7.54
C VAL A 76 -10.75 10.26 -7.02
N THR A 77 -11.05 10.51 -5.74
CA THR A 77 -12.35 10.16 -5.19
C THR A 77 -13.47 10.94 -5.85
N LEU A 78 -13.32 12.26 -6.02
CA LEU A 78 -14.29 13.09 -6.73
C LEU A 78 -14.51 12.59 -8.17
N ALA A 79 -13.44 12.27 -8.90
CA ALA A 79 -13.53 11.73 -10.25
C ALA A 79 -14.26 10.38 -10.32
N ARG A 80 -14.16 9.55 -9.27
CA ARG A 80 -14.83 8.25 -9.19
C ARG A 80 -16.31 8.33 -8.82
N ILE A 81 -16.72 9.30 -8.00
CA ILE A 81 -18.06 9.34 -7.40
C ILE A 81 -18.93 10.50 -7.90
N GLY A 82 -18.36 11.37 -8.74
CA GLY A 82 -18.95 12.63 -9.20
C GLY A 82 -19.63 12.57 -10.56
N ASP A 83 -20.33 11.48 -10.89
CA ASP A 83 -20.97 11.26 -12.20
C ASP A 83 -21.94 12.40 -12.63
N ASP A 84 -22.53 13.12 -11.67
CA ASP A 84 -23.40 14.29 -11.91
C ASP A 84 -22.68 15.65 -11.74
N GLY A 85 -21.34 15.65 -11.72
CA GLY A 85 -20.51 16.84 -11.55
C GLY A 85 -20.58 17.49 -10.15
N ARG A 86 -21.26 16.87 -9.18
CA ARG A 86 -21.41 17.37 -7.82
C ARG A 86 -21.33 16.25 -6.80
N VAL A 87 -20.58 16.48 -5.73
CA VAL A 87 -20.44 15.56 -4.60
C VAL A 87 -20.63 16.38 -3.32
N SER A 88 -21.49 15.90 -2.41
CA SER A 88 -21.66 16.56 -1.11
C SER A 88 -20.42 16.34 -0.23
N GLN A 89 -20.09 17.33 0.60
CA GLN A 89 -18.95 17.22 1.53
C GLN A 89 -19.08 15.99 2.44
N ARG A 90 -20.30 15.69 2.92
CA ARG A 90 -20.57 14.51 3.74
C ARG A 90 -20.23 13.21 3.00
N ARG A 91 -20.65 13.06 1.75
CA ARG A 91 -20.32 11.87 0.95
C ARG A 91 -18.80 11.77 0.74
N LEU A 92 -18.13 12.89 0.46
CA LEU A 92 -16.67 12.90 0.30
C LEU A 92 -15.92 12.52 1.58
N MET A 93 -16.43 12.96 2.75
CA MET A 93 -15.91 12.56 4.06
C MET A 93 -16.05 11.06 4.29
N ASP A 94 -17.24 10.51 4.00
CA ASP A 94 -17.54 9.08 4.21
C ASP A 94 -16.64 8.20 3.32
N GLU A 95 -16.43 8.58 2.05
CA GLU A 95 -15.61 7.83 1.09
C GLU A 95 -14.10 7.87 1.41
N LEU A 96 -13.62 8.94 2.05
CA LEU A 96 -12.21 9.10 2.40
C LEU A 96 -11.90 8.74 3.86
N GLY A 97 -12.92 8.50 4.69
CA GLY A 97 -12.76 8.32 6.13
C GLY A 97 -12.19 9.56 6.84
N LEU A 98 -12.59 10.75 6.40
CA LEU A 98 -12.04 12.03 6.88
C LEU A 98 -13.06 12.86 7.63
N THR A 99 -12.56 13.70 8.53
CA THR A 99 -13.41 14.67 9.25
C THR A 99 -13.75 15.87 8.38
N SER A 100 -14.81 16.60 8.77
CA SER A 100 -15.22 17.83 8.08
C SER A 100 -14.09 18.85 7.99
N GLY A 101 -13.37 19.10 9.10
CA GLY A 101 -12.24 20.03 9.12
C GLY A 101 -11.08 19.61 8.21
N THR A 102 -10.78 18.31 8.14
CA THR A 102 -9.75 17.81 7.21
C THR A 102 -10.17 17.99 5.76
N ILE A 103 -11.45 17.77 5.43
CA ILE A 103 -11.94 17.97 4.06
C ILE A 103 -11.95 19.45 3.67
N SER A 104 -12.39 20.36 4.55
CA SER A 104 -12.38 21.81 4.26
C SER A 104 -10.97 22.29 3.89
N VAL A 105 -9.96 21.99 4.70
CA VAL A 105 -8.56 22.38 4.41
C VAL A 105 -8.06 21.82 3.08
N ARG A 106 -8.47 20.60 2.71
CA ARG A 106 -8.07 20.00 1.44
C ARG A 106 -8.76 20.63 0.24
N ILE A 107 -10.05 20.97 0.37
CA ILE A 107 -10.81 21.65 -0.68
C ILE A 107 -10.28 23.07 -0.86
N ASP A 108 -10.05 23.82 0.21
CA ASP A 108 -9.51 25.19 0.11
C ASP A 108 -8.19 25.20 -0.69
N ARG A 109 -7.27 24.29 -0.37
CA ARG A 109 -6.00 24.11 -1.11
C ARG A 109 -6.13 23.65 -2.57
N LEU A 110 -7.29 23.12 -2.97
CA LEU A 110 -7.54 22.68 -4.35
C LEU A 110 -8.22 23.76 -5.21
N VAL A 111 -8.78 24.79 -4.57
CA VAL A 111 -9.51 25.88 -5.23
C VAL A 111 -8.69 27.18 -5.24
N GLU A 112 -7.69 27.31 -4.37
CA GLU A 112 -6.59 28.29 -4.46
C GLU A 112 -5.71 28.07 -5.70
#